data_AF-A0A429SND8-F1
#
_entry.id   AF-A0A429SND8-F1
#
_cell.length_a   1.000
_cell.length_b   1.000
_cell.length_c   1.000
_cell.angle_alpha   90.00
_cell.angle_beta   90.00
_cell.angle_gamma   90.00
#
_symmetry.space_group_name_H-M   'P 1'
#
loop_
_entity.id
_entity.type
_entity.pdbx_description
1 polymer ?
#
loop_
_entity_poly.entity_id
_entity_poly.type
_entity_poly.pdbx_seq_one_letter_code
_entity_poly.pdbx_strand_id
1 'polypeptide(L)'
;MTTGEHPLPEAASAPAPAAAAAGATADVPAEVLADVLGVLGDVLRIDAARIDPRQTFWSLGMDSLLTVELVAVVNARHGTAILPTDLYEHPTPESFAAQVAAELHRTAAP
;
A
#
# COMPACT_ATOMS: atom_id res chain seq x y z
N MET A 1 27.90 -16.57 -37.37
CA MET A 1 28.01 -16.45 -35.90
C MET A 1 28.15 -14.98 -35.58
N THR A 2 27.43 -14.51 -34.55
CA THR A 2 27.35 -13.10 -34.10
C THR A 2 26.49 -12.20 -35.02
N THR A 3 25.56 -11.37 -34.57
CA THR A 3 25.05 -11.01 -33.25
C THR A 3 23.66 -10.40 -33.52
N GLY A 4 22.61 -10.95 -32.93
CA GLY A 4 21.28 -10.34 -32.91
C GLY A 4 21.07 -9.76 -31.52
N GLU A 5 21.52 -8.52 -31.31
CA GLU A 5 21.15 -7.75 -30.11
C GLU A 5 19.63 -7.53 -30.21
N HIS A 6 18.86 -8.35 -29.50
CA HIS A 6 17.49 -8.01 -29.19
C HIS A 6 17.59 -7.00 -28.04
N PRO A 7 17.22 -5.72 -28.22
CA PRO A 7 17.09 -4.84 -27.08
C PRO A 7 16.02 -5.45 -26.17
N LEU A 8 16.43 -5.90 -24.98
CA LEU A 8 15.51 -6.24 -23.91
C LEU A 8 14.57 -5.03 -23.75
N PRO A 9 13.24 -5.21 -23.83
CA PRO A 9 12.35 -4.14 -23.46
C PRO A 9 12.69 -3.75 -22.02
N GLU A 10 13.07 -2.51 -21.82
CA GLU A 10 13.25 -1.87 -20.51
C GLU A 10 11.89 -1.91 -19.80
N ALA A 11 11.60 -3.06 -19.19
CA ALA A 11 10.39 -3.33 -18.44
C ALA A 11 10.54 -2.67 -17.06
N ALA A 12 10.52 -1.35 -17.05
CA ALA A 12 10.25 -0.56 -15.85
C ALA A 12 9.72 0.84 -16.23
N SER A 13 8.86 0.93 -17.24
CA SER A 13 7.84 1.98 -17.24
C SER A 13 6.85 1.65 -16.12
N ALA A 14 7.21 1.97 -14.88
CA ALA A 14 6.22 2.18 -13.85
C ALA A 14 5.38 3.38 -14.35
N PRO A 15 4.08 3.23 -14.66
CA PRO A 15 3.25 4.39 -14.77
C PRO A 15 3.26 5.02 -13.38
N ALA A 16 3.87 6.19 -13.25
CA ALA A 16 3.62 7.05 -12.12
C ALA A 16 2.26 7.75 -12.36
N PRO A 17 1.22 7.40 -11.60
CA PRO A 17 0.27 8.38 -11.10
C PRO A 17 0.50 8.58 -9.59
N ALA A 18 1.74 8.50 -9.09
CA ALA A 18 2.04 8.86 -7.71
C ALA A 18 1.87 10.38 -7.43
N ALA A 19 1.72 11.21 -8.48
CA ALA A 19 1.71 12.66 -8.35
C ALA A 19 0.32 13.29 -8.12
N ALA A 20 -0.78 12.55 -8.22
CA ALA A 20 -2.13 13.12 -8.05
C ALA A 20 -2.73 12.90 -6.65
N ALA A 21 -2.14 12.06 -5.80
CA ALA A 21 -2.61 11.82 -4.43
C ALA A 21 -1.89 12.67 -3.37
N ALA A 22 -1.20 13.75 -3.76
CA ALA A 22 -0.74 14.79 -2.83
C ALA A 22 -1.88 15.68 -2.31
N GLY A 23 -3.13 15.24 -2.46
CA GLY A 23 -4.32 15.88 -1.92
C GLY A 23 -4.67 15.26 -0.59
N ALA A 24 -4.25 15.94 0.48
CA ALA A 24 -4.49 15.63 1.88
C ALA A 24 -3.63 14.48 2.44
N THR A 25 -2.48 14.84 3.01
CA THR A 25 -2.18 14.41 4.38
C THR A 25 -3.30 14.93 5.30
N ALA A 26 -4.51 14.43 5.11
CA ALA A 26 -5.52 14.41 6.15
C ALA A 26 -4.82 13.71 7.31
N ASP A 27 -4.90 14.30 8.50
CA ASP A 27 -4.36 13.79 9.75
C ASP A 27 -4.48 12.26 9.80
N VAL A 28 -3.43 11.54 9.38
CA VAL A 28 -3.46 10.08 9.38
C VAL A 28 -3.30 9.72 10.84
N PRO A 29 -4.30 9.06 11.46
CA PRO A 29 -4.17 8.70 12.85
C PRO A 29 -2.92 7.84 12.99
N ALA A 30 -1.99 8.25 13.85
CA ALA A 30 -0.72 7.54 14.04
C ALA A 30 -0.95 6.07 14.41
N GLU A 31 -2.08 5.80 15.07
CA GLU A 31 -2.59 4.49 15.44
C GLU A 31 -2.89 3.61 14.22
N VAL A 32 -3.60 4.16 13.21
CA VAL A 32 -3.98 3.45 11.99
C VAL A 32 -2.73 3.18 11.15
N LEU A 33 -1.83 4.16 11.03
CA LEU A 33 -0.56 3.97 10.33
C LEU A 33 0.30 2.89 11.01
N ALA A 34 0.40 2.91 12.35
CA ALA A 34 1.15 1.91 13.09
C ALA A 34 0.55 0.50 12.93
N ASP A 35 -0.77 0.36 12.90
CA ASP A 35 -1.42 -0.93 12.65
C ASP A 35 -1.16 -1.44 11.24
N VAL A 36 -1.31 -0.58 10.22
CA VAL A 36 -0.99 -0.93 8.82
C VAL A 36 0.46 -1.38 8.68
N LEU A 37 1.41 -0.63 9.27
CA LEU A 37 2.84 -1.01 9.26
C LEU A 37 3.09 -2.31 10.02
N GLY A 38 2.37 -2.55 11.12
CA GLY A 38 2.44 -3.78 11.90
C GLY A 38 1.97 -5.00 11.10
N VAL A 39 0.82 -4.90 10.44
CA VAL A 39 0.31 -5.96 9.55
C VAL A 39 1.26 -6.17 8.38
N LEU A 40 1.74 -5.10 7.76
CA LEU A 40 2.69 -5.18 6.65
C LEU A 40 4.00 -5.86 7.06
N GLY A 41 4.50 -5.57 8.26
CA GLY A 41 5.68 -6.23 8.82
C GLY A 41 5.47 -7.73 9.06
N ASP A 42 4.30 -8.13 9.55
CA ASP A 42 3.94 -9.55 9.74
C ASP A 42 3.87 -10.31 8.40
N VAL A 43 3.23 -9.69 7.41
CA VAL A 43 3.07 -10.23 6.04
C VAL A 43 4.43 -10.34 5.34
N LEU A 44 5.26 -9.30 5.40
CA LEU A 44 6.60 -9.27 4.78
C LEU A 44 7.68 -9.97 5.62
N ARG A 45 7.36 -10.40 6.84
CA ARG A 45 8.31 -10.98 7.82
C ARG A 45 9.51 -10.08 8.10
N ILE A 46 9.26 -8.78 8.20
CA ILE A 46 10.23 -7.75 8.58
C ILE A 46 9.69 -6.90 9.72
N ASP A 47 10.60 -6.26 10.44
CA ASP A 47 10.22 -5.38 11.54
C ASP A 47 9.47 -4.14 11.01
N ALA A 48 8.31 -3.83 11.57
CA ALA A 48 7.49 -2.69 11.13
C ALA A 48 8.26 -1.35 11.23
N ALA A 49 9.16 -1.22 12.22
CA ALA A 49 10.02 -0.07 12.40
C ALA A 49 11.08 0.12 11.28
N ARG A 50 11.30 -0.91 10.45
CA ARG A 50 12.23 -0.88 9.31
C ARG A 50 11.52 -0.53 8.00
N ILE A 51 10.20 -0.44 8.02
CA ILE A 51 9.37 -0.13 6.85
C ILE A 51 9.26 1.39 6.74
N ASP A 52 9.60 1.92 5.57
CA ASP A 52 9.36 3.33 5.26
C ASP A 52 7.89 3.51 4.83
N PRO A 53 7.08 4.28 5.57
CA PRO A 53 5.66 4.48 5.26
C PRO A 53 5.41 5.26 3.96
N ARG A 54 6.45 5.90 3.40
CA ARG A 54 6.40 6.62 2.11
C ARG A 54 6.89 5.77 0.95
N GLN A 55 7.48 4.62 1.23
CA GLN A 55 7.87 3.68 0.18
C GLN A 55 6.65 2.93 -0.34
N THR A 56 6.66 2.62 -1.63
CA THR A 56 5.55 1.89 -2.23
C THR A 56 5.55 0.42 -1.85
N PHE A 57 4.36 -0.18 -1.78
CA PHE A 57 4.21 -1.61 -1.49
C PHE A 57 5.06 -2.49 -2.43
N TRP A 58 5.07 -2.20 -3.74
CA TRP A 58 5.89 -2.93 -4.71
C TRP A 58 7.40 -2.82 -4.44
N SER A 59 7.88 -1.66 -3.98
CA SER A 59 9.29 -1.48 -3.64
C SER A 59 9.67 -2.22 -2.34
N LEU A 60 8.69 -2.47 -1.46
CA LEU A 60 8.85 -3.28 -0.25
C LEU A 60 8.79 -4.79 -0.54
N GLY A 61 8.50 -5.19 -1.78
CA GLY A 61 8.37 -6.59 -2.17
C GLY A 61 6.97 -7.17 -1.99
N MET A 62 5.93 -6.34 -1.91
CA MET A 62 4.55 -6.83 -1.95
C MET A 62 4.22 -7.43 -3.31
N ASP A 63 3.57 -8.58 -3.27
CA ASP A 63 3.02 -9.27 -4.42
C ASP A 63 1.50 -9.44 -4.28
N SER A 64 0.83 -9.85 -5.36
CA SER A 64 -0.64 -9.88 -5.43
C SER A 64 -1.28 -10.74 -4.34
N LEU A 65 -0.60 -11.78 -3.84
CA LEU A 65 -1.13 -12.63 -2.78
C LEU A 65 -1.07 -11.88 -1.44
N LEU A 66 0.08 -11.31 -1.11
CA LEU A 66 0.29 -10.53 0.10
C LEU A 66 -0.59 -9.27 0.15
N THR A 67 -0.89 -8.66 -1.01
CA THR A 67 -1.86 -7.56 -1.15
C THR A 67 -3.24 -7.95 -0.62
N VAL A 68 -3.75 -9.11 -1.01
CA VAL A 68 -5.08 -9.57 -0.55
C VAL A 68 -5.06 -9.87 0.94
N GLU A 69 -3.96 -10.47 1.43
CA GLU A 69 -3.79 -10.78 2.85
C GLU A 69 -3.74 -9.52 3.72
N LEU A 70 -2.93 -8.53 3.36
CA LEU A 70 -2.84 -7.23 4.05
C LEU A 70 -4.22 -6.59 4.19
N VAL A 71 -4.96 -6.49 3.08
CA VAL A 71 -6.29 -5.86 3.07
C VAL A 71 -7.29 -6.66 3.88
N ALA A 72 -7.26 -7.99 3.79
CA ALA A 72 -8.16 -8.84 4.57
C ALA A 72 -7.92 -8.67 6.08
N VAL A 73 -6.65 -8.62 6.52
CA VAL A 73 -6.31 -8.44 7.94
C VAL A 73 -6.68 -7.04 8.42
N VAL A 74 -6.41 -6.00 7.63
CA VAL A 74 -6.78 -4.61 7.96
C VAL A 74 -8.29 -4.47 8.07
N ASN A 75 -9.06 -4.99 7.09
CA ASN A 75 -10.52 -4.97 7.14
C ASN A 75 -11.07 -5.72 8.35
N ALA A 76 -10.51 -6.88 8.69
CA ALA A 76 -10.92 -7.65 9.85
C ALA A 76 -10.65 -6.92 11.18
N ARG A 77 -9.56 -6.13 11.27
CA ARG A 77 -9.19 -5.37 12.47
C ARG A 77 -10.03 -4.11 12.65
N HIS A 78 -10.27 -3.37 11.57
CA HIS A 78 -10.91 -2.06 11.59
C HIS A 78 -12.41 -2.11 11.28
N GLY A 79 -12.92 -3.25 10.84
CA GLY A 79 -14.32 -3.38 10.40
C GLY A 79 -14.60 -2.64 9.09
N THR A 80 -13.58 -2.43 8.25
CA THR A 80 -13.67 -1.72 6.97
C THR A 80 -13.92 -2.69 5.81
N ALA A 81 -14.26 -2.15 4.64
CA ALA A 81 -14.53 -2.91 3.41
C ALA A 81 -13.65 -2.46 2.23
N ILE A 82 -12.36 -2.22 2.51
CA ILE A 82 -11.38 -1.74 1.53
C ILE A 82 -11.06 -2.85 0.53
N LEU A 83 -10.84 -2.50 -0.74
CA LEU A 83 -10.54 -3.47 -1.78
C LEU A 83 -9.01 -3.56 -2.01
N PRO A 84 -8.49 -4.72 -2.46
CA PRO A 84 -7.09 -4.84 -2.90
C PRO A 84 -6.74 -3.88 -4.05
N THR A 85 -7.73 -3.43 -4.81
CA THR A 85 -7.55 -2.43 -5.87
C THR A 85 -7.21 -1.05 -5.34
N ASP A 86 -7.64 -0.69 -4.12
CA ASP A 86 -7.32 0.61 -3.50
C ASP A 86 -5.80 0.76 -3.28
N LEU A 87 -5.04 -0.33 -3.15
CA LEU A 87 -3.57 -0.26 -3.05
C LEU A 87 -2.90 0.28 -4.30
N TYR A 88 -3.54 0.20 -5.48
CA TYR A 88 -3.05 0.85 -6.70
C TYR A 88 -3.29 2.36 -6.69
N GLU A 89 -4.35 2.82 -6.03
CA GLU A 89 -4.69 4.24 -5.87
C GLU A 89 -3.90 4.86 -4.71
N HIS A 90 -3.62 4.05 -3.69
CA HIS A 90 -2.91 4.40 -2.46
C HIS A 90 -1.66 3.52 -2.33
N PRO A 91 -0.61 3.76 -3.14
CA PRO A 91 0.52 2.84 -3.30
C PRO A 91 1.50 2.82 -2.13
N THR A 92 1.28 3.60 -1.07
CA THR A 92 2.15 3.70 0.11
C THR A 92 1.38 3.40 1.39
N PRO A 93 2.04 2.86 2.44
CA PRO A 93 1.42 2.65 3.75
C PRO A 93 0.78 3.92 4.32
N GLU A 94 1.41 5.08 4.13
CA GLU A 94 0.89 6.38 4.57
C GLU A 94 -0.44 6.73 3.87
N SER A 95 -0.52 6.57 2.55
CA SER A 95 -1.73 6.87 1.77
C SER A 95 -2.84 5.83 2.03
N PHE A 96 -2.48 4.56 2.17
CA PHE A 96 -3.43 3.50 2.48
C PHE A 96 -4.02 3.66 3.89
N ALA A 97 -3.20 4.02 4.88
CA ALA A 97 -3.69 4.33 6.22
C ALA A 97 -4.66 5.53 6.24
N ALA A 98 -4.43 6.53 5.39
CA ALA A 98 -5.37 7.64 5.21
C ALA A 98 -6.73 7.15 4.68
N GLN A 99 -6.73 6.21 3.71
CA GLN A 99 -7.95 5.60 3.17
C GLN A 99 -8.68 4.75 4.23
N VAL A 100 -7.94 3.99 5.04
CA VAL A 100 -8.52 3.23 6.18
C VAL A 100 -9.21 4.18 7.15
N ALA A 101 -8.55 5.29 7.52
CA ALA A 101 -9.14 6.29 8.40
C ALA A 101 -10.39 6.93 7.77
N ALA A 102 -10.38 7.23 6.47
CA ALA A 102 -11.55 7.77 5.78
C ALA A 102 -12.74 6.79 5.80
N GLU A 103 -12.49 5.49 5.61
CA GLU A 103 -13.55 4.47 5.64
C GLU A 103 -14.09 4.23 7.06
N LEU A 104 -13.22 4.29 8.07
CA LEU A 104 -13.63 4.25 9.48
C LEU A 104 -14.60 5.39 9.81
N HIS A 105 -14.29 6.62 9.38
CA HIS A 105 -15.17 7.76 9.56
C HIS A 105 -16.50 7.61 8.81
N ARG A 106 -16.49 7.00 7.60
CA ARG A 106 -17.72 6.74 6.82
C ARG A 106 -18.60 5.70 7.49
N THR A 107 -18.00 4.63 8.01
CA THR A 107 -18.70 3.51 8.66
C THR A 107 -19.24 3.91 10.05
N ALA A 108 -18.57 4.85 10.74
CA ALA A 108 -19.01 5.38 12.02
C ALA A 108 -20.14 6.43 11.90
N ALA A 109 -20.39 6.97 10.70
CA ALA A 109 -21.47 7.91 10.46
C ALA A 109 -22.82 7.16 10.34
N PRO A 110 -23.85 7.54 11.12
CA PRO A 110 -25.15 6.88 11.16
C PRO A 110 -26.05 7.17 9.95
#